data_AF-A0A6C0HXH5-F1
#
_entry.id   AF-A0A6C0HXH5-F1
#
_cell.length_a   1.000
_cell.length_b   1.000
_cell.length_c   1.000
_cell.angle_alpha   90.00
_cell.angle_beta   90.00
_cell.angle_gamma   90.00
#
_symmetry.space_group_name_H-M   'P 1'
#
loop_
_entity.id
_entity.type
_entity.pdbx_description
1 polymer ?
#
loop_
_entity_poly.entity_id
_entity_poly.type
_entity_poly.pdbx_seq_one_letter_code
_entity_poly.pdbx_strand_id
1 'polypeptide(L)'
;NNEILKQRLSCIPIHITELDMPLQNYIMELNVENLTDTIIYVTTEDFKIKNVTTNEYLSDNDTRKIFPPGELGYYIDFARLRPKISDEIPGEKLNLTCEFGIGTAKENAMFNAVSTCAYGYTPDVENIEVELGKKVQGWKDKGMSKTEIDFESKDWRLLDAQRIVKKDSFDFILQSVGIYENRTLVKMSCDILIKKLEKMDTLMETDELKITPSLNTMKNSYDVLLENEDYTIGKMLEYLLFSKYFEGVAILAYCGFKKLHPHDLDSTIRLAYKEDTDISIVKQNLKTCIVDAIALYNNIKERF
;
A
#
# COMPACT_ATOMS: atom_id res chain seq x y z
N ASN A 1 3.38 -30.70 8.64
CA ASN A 1 3.89 -30.41 7.27
C ASN A 1 4.71 -29.13 7.37
N ASN A 2 5.97 -29.16 6.94
CA ASN A 2 6.91 -28.04 7.12
C ASN A 2 6.49 -26.79 6.34
N GLU A 3 5.88 -26.94 5.16
CA GLU A 3 5.47 -25.79 4.34
C GLU A 3 4.35 -24.98 5.01
N ILE A 4 3.44 -25.65 5.72
CA ILE A 4 2.39 -24.98 6.51
C ILE A 4 3.03 -24.18 7.65
N LEU A 5 4.03 -24.73 8.32
CA LEU A 5 4.73 -24.03 9.41
C LEU A 5 5.52 -22.83 8.88
N LYS A 6 6.19 -22.97 7.73
CA LYS A 6 6.88 -21.85 7.06
C LYS A 6 5.92 -20.73 6.72
N GLN A 7 4.79 -21.04 6.08
CA GLN A 7 3.79 -20.03 5.74
C GLN A 7 3.24 -19.34 6.99
N ARG A 8 2.87 -20.10 8.04
CA ARG A 8 2.38 -19.52 9.30
C ARG A 8 3.42 -18.63 9.96
N LEU A 9 4.70 -19.03 9.92
CA LEU A 9 5.79 -18.25 10.49
C LEU A 9 5.95 -16.92 9.75
N SER A 10 5.90 -16.94 8.41
CA SER A 10 5.97 -15.73 7.59
C SER A 10 4.79 -14.78 7.80
N CYS A 11 3.64 -15.24 8.27
CA CYS A 11 2.49 -14.39 8.60
C CYS A 11 2.59 -13.71 9.97
N ILE A 12 3.58 -14.04 10.82
CA ILE A 12 3.73 -13.43 12.14
C ILE A 12 4.35 -12.04 11.99
N PRO A 13 3.71 -10.97 12.48
CA PRO A 13 4.28 -9.63 12.45
C PRO A 13 5.60 -9.56 13.25
N ILE A 14 6.60 -8.93 12.66
CA ILE A 14 7.91 -8.69 13.27
C ILE A 14 8.00 -7.20 13.61
N HIS A 15 8.01 -6.86 14.90
CA HIS A 15 7.98 -5.47 15.38
C HIS A 15 9.37 -4.83 15.40
N ILE A 16 10.04 -4.83 14.24
CA ILE A 16 11.32 -4.14 14.02
C ILE A 16 11.07 -2.96 13.08
N THR A 17 11.23 -1.74 13.59
CA THR A 17 11.00 -0.52 12.81
C THR A 17 12.27 0.04 12.19
N GLU A 18 13.44 -0.23 12.78
CA GLU A 18 14.76 0.21 12.30
C GLU A 18 15.37 -0.83 11.38
N LEU A 19 15.12 -0.70 10.08
CA LEU A 19 15.54 -1.69 9.08
C LEU A 19 17.02 -1.58 8.66
N ASP A 20 17.73 -0.54 9.09
CA ASP A 20 19.16 -0.34 8.80
C ASP A 20 20.09 -1.19 9.70
N MET A 21 19.53 -1.88 10.69
CA MET A 21 20.29 -2.77 11.55
C MET A 21 20.83 -4.00 10.78
N PRO A 22 21.97 -4.59 11.19
CA PRO A 22 22.52 -5.77 10.52
C PRO A 22 21.71 -7.03 10.87
N LEU A 23 20.52 -7.17 10.27
CA LEU A 23 19.59 -8.27 10.51
C LEU A 23 20.23 -9.66 10.29
N GLN A 24 21.18 -9.75 9.37
CA GLN A 24 21.94 -10.97 9.09
C GLN A 24 22.76 -11.48 10.29
N ASN A 25 23.02 -10.64 11.30
CA ASN A 25 23.70 -11.03 12.53
C ASN A 25 22.75 -11.70 13.53
N TYR A 26 21.46 -11.83 13.21
CA TYR A 26 20.45 -12.37 14.11
C TYR A 26 19.69 -13.52 13.45
N ILE A 27 19.38 -14.54 14.26
CA ILE A 27 18.53 -15.67 13.88
C ILE A 27 17.46 -15.89 14.96
N MET A 28 16.28 -16.31 14.55
CA MET A 28 15.24 -16.80 15.45
C MET A 28 15.35 -18.31 15.58
N GLU A 29 15.35 -18.80 16.81
CA GLU A 29 15.36 -20.22 17.16
C GLU A 29 14.11 -20.56 17.99
N LEU A 30 13.58 -21.75 17.73
CA LEU A 30 12.48 -22.34 18.49
C LEU A 30 12.81 -23.82 18.72
N ASN A 31 12.81 -24.26 19.96
CA ASN A 31 13.06 -25.65 20.34
C ASN A 31 12.16 -26.03 21.52
N VAL A 32 11.00 -26.60 21.21
CA VAL A 32 9.96 -26.97 22.18
C VAL A 32 9.60 -28.44 22.01
N GLU A 33 9.47 -29.13 23.13
CA GLU A 33 9.11 -30.55 23.21
C GLU A 33 7.98 -30.72 24.22
N ASN A 34 6.92 -31.44 23.85
CA ASN A 34 5.81 -31.67 24.77
C ASN A 34 6.13 -32.84 25.72
N LEU A 35 6.54 -32.49 26.93
CA LEU A 35 6.80 -33.43 28.03
C LEU A 35 5.60 -33.62 28.98
N THR A 36 4.45 -33.01 28.66
CA THR A 36 3.23 -33.07 29.48
C THR A 36 2.29 -34.17 29.01
N ASP A 37 1.18 -34.35 29.71
CA ASP A 37 0.07 -35.27 29.40
C ASP A 37 -1.08 -34.58 28.63
N THR A 38 -0.95 -33.29 28.31
CA THR A 38 -1.95 -32.51 27.56
C THR A 38 -1.36 -31.86 26.32
N ILE A 39 -2.21 -31.39 25.40
CA ILE A 39 -1.74 -30.66 24.21
C ILE A 39 -1.21 -29.31 24.66
N ILE A 40 0.01 -28.97 24.23
CA ILE A 40 0.58 -27.63 24.42
C ILE A 40 0.49 -26.82 23.14
N TYR A 41 0.37 -25.51 23.31
CA TYR A 41 0.42 -24.53 22.22
C TYR A 41 1.79 -23.90 22.23
N VAL A 42 2.50 -24.01 21.10
CA VAL A 42 3.73 -23.27 20.85
C VAL A 42 3.32 -21.91 20.32
N THR A 43 3.79 -20.85 20.94
CA THR A 43 3.40 -19.46 20.61
C THR A 43 4.62 -18.62 20.27
N THR A 44 4.40 -17.36 19.90
CA THR A 44 5.50 -16.40 19.71
C THR A 44 6.26 -16.06 21.00
N GLU A 45 5.75 -16.40 22.19
CA GLU A 45 6.50 -16.29 23.45
C GLU A 45 7.69 -17.25 23.50
N ASP A 46 7.59 -18.40 22.85
CA ASP A 46 8.62 -19.44 22.86
C ASP A 46 9.81 -19.12 21.94
N PHE A 47 9.71 -18.04 21.15
CA PHE A 47 10.76 -17.64 20.21
C PHE A 47 11.94 -17.07 20.97
N LYS A 48 13.15 -17.42 20.51
CA LYS A 48 14.41 -16.86 21.02
C LYS A 48 15.18 -16.26 19.88
N ILE A 49 15.82 -15.12 20.11
CA ILE A 49 16.66 -14.49 19.09
C ILE A 49 18.11 -14.56 19.55
N LYS A 50 18.96 -15.05 18.65
CA LYS A 50 20.38 -15.23 18.90
C LYS A 50 21.18 -14.33 17.98
N ASN A 51 22.13 -13.61 18.56
CA ASN A 51 23.16 -12.92 17.80
C ASN A 51 24.24 -13.94 17.41
N VAL A 52 24.43 -14.19 16.11
CA VAL A 52 25.38 -15.21 15.64
C VAL A 52 26.83 -14.75 15.72
N THR A 53 27.08 -13.44 15.81
CA THR A 53 28.42 -12.86 15.96
C THR A 53 28.94 -13.01 17.40
N THR A 54 28.09 -12.76 18.40
CA THR A 54 28.47 -12.91 19.82
C THR A 54 28.14 -14.29 20.38
N ASN A 55 27.31 -15.07 19.68
CA ASN A 55 26.76 -16.36 20.12
C ASN A 55 25.91 -16.24 21.40
N GLU A 56 25.35 -15.05 21.65
CA GLU A 56 24.51 -14.75 22.81
C GLU A 56 23.04 -14.56 22.39
N TYR A 57 22.13 -14.93 23.29
CA TYR A 57 20.71 -14.66 23.10
C TYR A 57 20.38 -13.23 23.54
N LEU A 58 19.43 -12.61 22.83
CA LEU A 58 18.79 -11.41 23.32
C LEU A 58 18.04 -11.69 24.63
N SER A 59 17.86 -10.65 25.43
CA SER A 59 17.03 -10.75 26.63
C SER A 59 15.58 -11.08 26.24
N ASP A 60 14.85 -11.75 27.15
CA ASP A 60 13.42 -12.02 26.95
C ASP A 60 12.63 -10.72 26.72
N ASN A 61 13.02 -9.64 27.40
CA ASN A 61 12.41 -8.32 27.22
C ASN A 61 12.62 -7.76 25.82
N ASP A 62 13.80 -7.93 25.22
CA ASP A 62 14.06 -7.45 23.86
C ASP A 62 13.38 -8.34 22.82
N THR A 63 13.35 -9.65 23.04
CA THR A 63 12.61 -10.58 22.17
C THR A 63 11.10 -10.27 22.19
N ARG A 64 10.54 -9.93 23.36
CA ARG A 64 9.15 -9.49 23.50
C ARG A 64 8.83 -8.16 22.84
N LYS A 65 9.82 -7.29 22.59
CA LYS A 65 9.59 -6.08 21.78
C LYS A 65 9.42 -6.43 20.30
N ILE A 66 10.08 -7.50 19.84
CA ILE A 66 10.04 -7.97 18.44
C ILE A 66 8.77 -8.81 18.20
N PHE A 67 8.38 -9.63 19.17
CA PHE A 67 7.19 -10.47 19.14
C PHE A 67 6.30 -10.21 20.37
N PRO A 68 5.64 -9.05 20.45
CA PRO A 68 4.84 -8.68 21.62
C PRO A 68 3.56 -9.52 21.73
N PRO A 69 3.01 -9.67 22.95
CA PRO A 69 1.66 -10.16 23.12
C PRO A 69 0.65 -9.11 22.60
N GLY A 70 -0.55 -9.58 22.22
CA GLY A 70 -1.67 -8.69 21.92
C GLY A 70 -2.19 -7.95 23.16
N GLU A 71 -3.18 -7.07 22.97
CA GLU A 71 -3.74 -6.23 24.05
C GLU A 71 -4.27 -7.04 25.25
N LEU A 72 -4.75 -8.26 25.02
CA LEU A 72 -5.23 -9.18 26.05
C LEU A 72 -4.13 -9.99 26.73
N GLY A 73 -2.86 -9.76 26.38
CA GLY A 73 -1.70 -10.49 26.92
C GLY A 73 -1.41 -11.83 26.24
N TYR A 74 -2.14 -12.19 25.18
CA TYR A 74 -1.94 -13.45 24.45
C TYR A 74 -0.92 -13.32 23.33
N TYR A 75 -0.09 -14.34 23.17
CA TYR A 75 0.84 -14.49 22.05
C TYR A 75 0.16 -15.22 20.89
N ILE A 76 0.75 -15.15 19.70
CA ILE A 76 0.19 -15.77 18.51
C ILE A 76 0.45 -17.29 18.57
N ASP A 77 -0.62 -18.09 18.50
CA ASP A 77 -0.51 -19.54 18.38
C ASP A 77 0.18 -19.93 17.07
N PHE A 78 1.34 -20.57 17.18
CA PHE A 78 2.12 -21.00 16.03
C PHE A 78 1.84 -22.47 15.67
N ALA A 79 1.93 -23.37 16.65
CA ALA A 79 1.72 -24.80 16.44
C ALA A 79 1.13 -25.47 17.70
N ARG A 80 0.59 -26.67 17.54
CA ARG A 80 0.14 -27.52 18.66
C ARG A 80 0.99 -28.78 18.68
N LEU A 81 1.47 -29.15 19.85
CA LEU A 81 2.25 -30.37 20.05
C LEU A 81 1.46 -31.34 20.93
N ARG A 82 1.26 -32.56 20.45
CA ARG A 82 0.58 -33.62 21.20
C ARG A 82 1.46 -34.15 22.33
N PRO A 83 0.86 -34.53 23.46
CA PRO A 83 1.60 -35.13 24.57
C PRO A 83 2.12 -36.51 24.20
N LYS A 84 2.97 -37.03 25.07
CA LYS A 84 3.39 -38.43 25.03
C LYS A 84 2.17 -39.35 25.09
N ILE A 85 2.11 -40.35 24.20
CA ILE A 85 1.00 -41.32 24.14
C ILE A 85 1.35 -42.59 24.93
N SER A 86 2.60 -43.04 24.86
CA SER A 86 3.13 -44.19 25.60
C SER A 86 4.64 -44.06 25.80
N ASP A 87 5.27 -44.96 26.55
CA ASP A 87 6.74 -44.99 26.69
C ASP A 87 7.49 -45.15 25.36
N GLU A 88 6.83 -45.72 24.35
CA GLU A 88 7.35 -45.95 23.01
C GLU A 88 7.03 -44.80 22.03
N ILE A 89 6.01 -43.97 22.34
CA ILE A 89 5.56 -42.86 21.50
C ILE A 89 5.73 -41.55 22.31
N PRO A 90 6.91 -40.92 22.25
CA PRO A 90 7.17 -39.66 22.94
C PRO A 90 6.28 -38.53 22.40
N GLY A 91 6.18 -37.45 23.17
CA GLY A 91 5.45 -36.27 22.75
C GLY A 91 6.07 -35.61 21.52
N GLU A 92 5.28 -34.79 20.83
CA GLU A 92 5.75 -34.08 19.65
C GLU A 92 6.78 -33.00 20.01
N LYS A 93 7.73 -32.80 19.11
CA LYS A 93 8.80 -31.80 19.22
C LYS A 93 8.86 -30.93 17.97
N LEU A 94 9.14 -29.64 18.17
CA LEU A 94 9.39 -28.70 17.11
C LEU A 94 10.72 -27.99 17.34
N ASN A 95 11.62 -28.13 16.37
CA ASN A 95 12.90 -27.43 16.33
C ASN A 95 13.07 -26.73 14.97
N LEU A 96 13.30 -25.42 14.98
CA LEU A 96 13.59 -24.64 13.78
C LEU A 96 14.55 -23.48 14.07
N THR A 97 15.22 -23.05 13.01
CA THR A 97 16.09 -21.88 12.96
C THR A 97 15.73 -21.06 11.72
N CYS A 98 15.60 -19.75 11.86
CA CYS A 98 15.16 -18.86 10.79
C CYS A 98 15.99 -17.57 10.75
N GLU A 99 16.35 -17.15 9.55
CA GLU A 99 17.00 -15.86 9.29
C GLU A 99 15.96 -14.76 9.09
N PHE A 100 16.34 -13.52 9.40
CA PHE A 100 15.52 -12.35 9.11
C PHE A 100 15.81 -11.82 7.71
N GLY A 101 14.77 -11.37 7.01
CA GLY A 101 14.87 -10.74 5.70
C GLY A 101 13.91 -9.56 5.57
N ILE A 102 14.25 -8.64 4.67
CA ILE A 102 13.40 -7.51 4.31
C ILE A 102 12.75 -7.83 2.97
N GLY A 103 11.44 -7.70 2.90
CA GLY A 103 10.66 -7.89 1.69
C GLY A 103 9.48 -6.93 1.63
N THR A 104 8.76 -6.95 0.50
CA THR A 104 7.60 -6.09 0.29
C THR A 104 6.35 -6.88 -0.08
N ALA A 105 5.17 -6.27 0.13
CA ALA A 105 3.90 -6.87 -0.28
C ALA A 105 3.82 -7.20 -1.79
N LYS A 106 4.65 -6.54 -2.62
CA LYS A 106 4.75 -6.83 -4.06
C LYS A 106 5.39 -8.20 -4.32
N GLU A 107 6.29 -8.64 -3.46
CA GLU A 107 6.94 -9.96 -3.53
C GLU A 107 6.07 -11.02 -2.88
N ASN A 108 5.52 -10.72 -1.70
CA ASN A 108 4.64 -11.62 -0.98
C ASN A 108 3.67 -10.85 -0.06
N ALA A 109 2.38 -11.16 -0.15
CA ALA A 109 1.35 -10.50 0.65
C ALA A 109 1.54 -10.64 2.18
N MET A 110 2.33 -11.62 2.64
CA MET A 110 2.69 -11.76 4.05
C MET A 110 3.56 -10.61 4.57
N PHE A 111 4.24 -9.87 3.69
CA PHE A 111 5.10 -8.72 4.05
C PHE A 111 4.34 -7.40 4.04
N ASN A 112 3.01 -7.43 4.19
CA ASN A 112 2.19 -6.24 4.22
C ASN A 112 2.25 -5.59 5.61
N ALA A 113 2.46 -4.28 5.64
CA ALA A 113 2.45 -3.48 6.87
C ALA A 113 1.05 -2.93 7.22
N VAL A 114 0.06 -3.15 6.35
CA VAL A 114 -1.28 -2.55 6.45
C VAL A 114 -2.35 -3.64 6.38
N SER A 115 -3.32 -3.55 7.30
CA SER A 115 -4.50 -4.42 7.33
C SER A 115 -5.65 -3.86 6.49
N THR A 116 -5.95 -2.56 6.63
CA THR A 116 -7.00 -1.88 5.86
C THR A 116 -6.43 -0.62 5.22
N CYS A 117 -6.63 -0.46 3.91
CA CYS A 117 -6.32 0.75 3.17
C CYS A 117 -7.43 0.94 2.14
N ALA A 118 -8.33 1.87 2.40
CA ALA A 118 -9.44 2.17 1.49
C ALA A 118 -9.71 3.66 1.44
N TYR A 119 -10.30 4.08 0.34
CA TYR A 119 -10.74 5.46 0.16
C TYR A 119 -12.04 5.48 -0.64
N GLY A 120 -12.79 6.55 -0.50
CA GLY A 120 -14.01 6.80 -1.24
C GLY A 120 -14.24 8.29 -1.43
N TYR A 121 -15.13 8.65 -2.35
CA TYR A 121 -15.56 10.03 -2.48
C TYR A 121 -16.34 10.46 -1.22
N THR A 122 -16.10 11.68 -0.75
CA THR A 122 -16.85 12.22 0.38
C THR A 122 -18.29 12.50 -0.03
N PRO A 123 -19.31 11.91 0.62
CA PRO A 123 -20.71 12.15 0.30
C PRO A 123 -21.11 13.61 0.49
N ASP A 124 -21.91 14.15 -0.44
CA ASP A 124 -22.49 15.49 -0.31
C ASP A 124 -23.88 15.39 0.30
N VAL A 125 -23.91 15.26 1.63
CA VAL A 125 -25.14 15.03 2.41
C VAL A 125 -26.22 16.09 2.11
N GLU A 126 -25.84 17.36 1.94
CA GLU A 126 -26.81 18.44 1.67
C GLU A 126 -27.48 18.27 0.31
N ASN A 127 -26.69 18.05 -0.75
CA ASN A 127 -27.23 17.83 -2.08
C ASN A 127 -27.98 16.49 -2.21
N ILE A 128 -27.57 15.47 -1.46
CA ILE A 128 -28.32 14.21 -1.34
C ILE A 128 -29.73 14.47 -0.81
N GLU A 129 -29.88 15.27 0.25
CA GLU A 129 -31.20 15.60 0.79
C GLU A 129 -32.05 16.42 -0.19
N VAL A 130 -31.44 17.35 -0.92
CA VAL A 130 -32.13 18.16 -1.94
C VAL A 130 -32.67 17.28 -3.06
N GLU A 131 -31.85 16.38 -3.60
CA GLU A 131 -32.26 15.46 -4.68
C GLU A 131 -33.27 14.42 -4.19
N LEU A 132 -33.12 13.93 -2.95
CA LEU A 132 -34.14 13.07 -2.35
C LEU A 132 -35.48 13.80 -2.23
N GLY A 133 -35.48 15.07 -1.81
CA GLY A 133 -36.69 15.88 -1.71
C GLY A 133 -37.45 15.96 -3.05
N LYS A 134 -36.73 16.16 -4.16
CA LYS A 134 -37.29 16.15 -5.52
C LYS A 134 -37.88 14.79 -5.87
N LYS A 135 -37.18 13.70 -5.57
CA LYS A 135 -37.65 12.32 -5.82
C LYS A 135 -38.89 11.98 -5.00
N VAL A 136 -38.89 12.31 -3.71
CA VAL A 136 -40.04 12.13 -2.81
C VAL A 136 -41.25 12.89 -3.31
N GLN A 137 -41.08 14.13 -3.80
CA GLN A 137 -42.18 14.86 -4.41
C GLN A 137 -42.68 14.15 -5.67
N GLY A 138 -41.78 13.70 -6.56
CA GLY A 138 -42.17 12.92 -7.74
C GLY A 138 -42.87 11.60 -7.44
N TRP A 139 -42.54 10.93 -6.33
CA TRP A 139 -43.24 9.72 -5.87
C TRP A 139 -44.61 10.03 -5.28
N LYS A 140 -44.75 11.14 -4.53
CA LYS A 140 -46.06 11.63 -4.07
C LYS A 140 -46.97 11.96 -5.25
N ASP A 141 -46.43 12.63 -6.27
CA ASP A 141 -47.18 12.99 -7.48
C ASP A 141 -47.64 11.76 -8.28
N LYS A 142 -46.92 10.63 -8.16
CA LYS A 142 -47.30 9.31 -8.70
C LYS A 142 -48.30 8.55 -7.84
N GLY A 143 -48.72 9.10 -6.70
CA GLY A 143 -49.69 8.47 -5.80
C GLY A 143 -49.13 7.32 -4.96
N MET A 144 -47.81 7.24 -4.78
CA MET A 144 -47.19 6.21 -3.93
C MET A 144 -47.57 6.40 -2.46
N SER A 145 -47.75 5.28 -1.75
CA SER A 145 -48.01 5.30 -0.31
C SER A 145 -46.77 5.74 0.48
N LYS A 146 -46.98 6.18 1.72
CA LYS A 146 -45.87 6.58 2.61
C LYS A 146 -44.87 5.44 2.84
N THR A 147 -45.34 4.22 2.98
CA THR A 147 -44.49 3.03 3.17
C THR A 147 -43.63 2.71 1.95
N GLU A 148 -44.18 2.88 0.75
CA GLU A 148 -43.42 2.71 -0.49
C GLU A 148 -42.40 3.81 -0.66
N ILE A 149 -42.77 5.07 -0.38
CA ILE A 149 -41.84 6.21 -0.41
C ILE A 149 -40.68 6.01 0.58
N ASP A 150 -40.94 5.53 1.79
CA ASP A 150 -39.91 5.26 2.78
C ASP A 150 -38.97 4.11 2.35
N PHE A 151 -39.50 3.10 1.66
CA PHE A 151 -38.72 2.00 1.09
C PHE A 151 -37.82 2.50 -0.06
N GLU A 152 -38.41 3.19 -1.04
CA GLU A 152 -37.69 3.76 -2.19
C GLU A 152 -36.64 4.78 -1.76
N SER A 153 -36.92 5.57 -0.72
CA SER A 153 -35.95 6.51 -0.16
C SER A 153 -34.73 5.81 0.41
N LYS A 154 -34.91 4.65 1.08
CA LYS A 154 -33.81 3.86 1.61
C LYS A 154 -33.02 3.18 0.49
N ASP A 155 -33.72 2.60 -0.49
CA ASP A 155 -33.09 1.96 -1.65
C ASP A 155 -32.24 2.96 -2.44
N TRP A 156 -32.82 4.12 -2.77
CA TRP A 156 -32.13 5.19 -3.48
C TRP A 156 -30.88 5.69 -2.73
N ARG A 157 -30.94 5.77 -1.39
CA ARG A 157 -29.78 6.16 -0.56
C ARG A 157 -28.64 5.15 -0.59
N LEU A 158 -28.94 3.87 -0.76
CA LEU A 158 -27.94 2.80 -0.82
C LEU A 158 -27.24 2.72 -2.18
N LEU A 159 -27.83 3.30 -3.24
CA LEU A 159 -27.33 3.21 -4.60
C LEU A 159 -27.02 4.60 -5.18
N ASP A 160 -28.01 5.22 -5.82
CA ASP A 160 -27.83 6.45 -6.60
C ASP A 160 -27.31 7.62 -5.77
N ALA A 161 -27.72 7.75 -4.51
CA ALA A 161 -27.25 8.82 -3.64
C ALA A 161 -25.74 8.77 -3.40
N GLN A 162 -25.13 7.57 -3.45
CA GLN A 162 -23.68 7.39 -3.29
C GLN A 162 -22.87 8.02 -4.43
N ARG A 163 -23.53 8.41 -5.53
CA ARG A 163 -22.91 9.14 -6.66
C ARG A 163 -22.91 10.66 -6.45
N ILE A 164 -23.66 11.16 -5.47
CA ILE A 164 -23.73 12.59 -5.13
C ILE A 164 -22.66 12.88 -4.09
N VAL A 165 -21.56 13.44 -4.56
CA VAL A 165 -20.32 13.56 -3.80
C VAL A 165 -19.74 14.96 -3.92
N LYS A 166 -18.97 15.37 -2.90
CA LYS A 166 -18.26 16.64 -2.92
C LYS A 166 -17.12 16.57 -3.93
N LYS A 167 -17.01 17.61 -4.77
CA LYS A 167 -15.93 17.71 -5.75
C LYS A 167 -14.57 17.75 -5.04
N ASP A 168 -13.60 17.02 -5.58
CA ASP A 168 -12.20 16.95 -5.11
C ASP A 168 -12.05 16.61 -3.61
N SER A 169 -13.00 15.84 -3.06
CA SER A 169 -13.02 15.45 -1.64
C SER A 169 -13.10 13.93 -1.50
N PHE A 170 -12.23 13.39 -0.66
CA PHE A 170 -12.09 11.95 -0.44
C PHE A 170 -11.92 11.64 1.03
N ASP A 171 -12.58 10.57 1.47
CA ASP A 171 -12.46 10.02 2.81
C ASP A 171 -11.55 8.79 2.78
N PHE A 172 -10.59 8.71 3.69
CA PHE A 172 -9.60 7.63 3.75
C PHE A 172 -9.71 6.86 5.06
N ILE A 173 -9.51 5.55 5.00
CA ILE A 173 -9.32 4.69 6.17
C ILE A 173 -8.03 3.90 6.02
N LEU A 174 -7.20 3.96 7.05
CA LEU A 174 -5.92 3.27 7.14
C LEU A 174 -5.82 2.57 8.49
N GLN A 175 -5.41 1.30 8.47
CA GLN A 175 -5.18 0.50 9.66
C GLN A 175 -3.92 -0.34 9.48
N SER A 176 -2.95 -0.15 10.37
CA SER A 176 -1.73 -0.95 10.48
C SER A 176 -2.02 -2.39 10.93
N VAL A 177 -1.11 -3.32 10.57
CA VAL A 177 -1.07 -4.67 11.16
C VAL A 177 -0.50 -4.70 12.60
N GLY A 178 -0.02 -3.55 13.10
CA GLY A 178 0.48 -3.38 14.47
C GLY A 178 1.97 -3.04 14.58
N ILE A 179 2.72 -3.10 13.48
CA ILE A 179 4.17 -2.81 13.47
C ILE A 179 4.44 -1.31 13.54
N TYR A 180 3.68 -0.52 12.76
CA TYR A 180 3.83 0.92 12.65
C TYR A 180 2.53 1.63 13.07
N GLU A 181 2.63 2.87 13.53
CA GLU A 181 1.46 3.73 13.64
C GLU A 181 0.94 4.15 12.25
N ASN A 182 -0.37 4.41 12.14
CA ASN A 182 -1.00 4.83 10.89
C ASN A 182 -0.36 6.11 10.30
N ARG A 183 0.01 7.07 11.15
CA ARG A 183 0.72 8.29 10.73
C ARG A 183 2.09 7.97 10.13
N THR A 184 2.83 7.06 10.76
CA THR A 184 4.14 6.61 10.29
C THR A 184 4.04 5.93 8.93
N LEU A 185 3.03 5.10 8.70
CA LEU A 185 2.77 4.48 7.39
C LEU A 185 2.57 5.53 6.27
N VAL A 186 1.82 6.60 6.54
CA VAL A 186 1.63 7.69 5.57
C VAL A 186 2.95 8.40 5.27
N LYS A 187 3.75 8.69 6.30
CA LYS A 187 5.08 9.32 6.13
C LYS A 187 6.03 8.46 5.31
N MET A 188 6.13 7.17 5.65
CA MET A 188 6.93 6.20 4.91
C MET A 188 6.48 6.10 3.44
N SER A 189 5.17 6.12 3.20
CA SER A 189 4.62 6.09 1.84
C SER A 189 5.02 7.34 1.05
N CYS A 190 4.96 8.53 1.67
CA CYS A 190 5.45 9.77 1.05
C CYS A 190 6.95 9.69 0.74
N ASP A 191 7.76 9.18 1.67
CA ASP A 191 9.21 9.00 1.46
C ASP A 191 9.53 8.05 0.31
N ILE A 192 8.76 6.96 0.17
CA ILE A 192 8.91 6.04 -0.97
C ILE A 192 8.59 6.74 -2.29
N LEU A 193 7.52 7.55 -2.34
CA LEU A 193 7.14 8.29 -3.55
C LEU A 193 8.17 9.37 -3.90
N ILE A 194 8.67 10.10 -2.91
CA ILE A 194 9.73 11.10 -3.10
C ILE A 194 10.99 10.44 -3.65
N LYS A 195 11.47 9.34 -3.04
CA LYS A 195 12.65 8.61 -3.53
C LYS A 195 12.49 8.12 -4.97
N LYS A 196 11.30 7.66 -5.36
CA LYS A 196 10.99 7.26 -6.74
C LYS A 196 11.08 8.44 -7.71
N LEU A 197 10.59 9.61 -7.31
CA LEU A 197 10.65 10.84 -8.10
C LEU A 197 12.09 11.37 -8.23
N GLU A 198 12.87 11.37 -7.16
CA GLU A 198 14.29 11.74 -7.16
C GLU A 198 15.12 10.80 -8.04
N LYS A 199 14.81 9.49 -8.01
CA LYS A 199 15.42 8.52 -8.93
C LYS A 199 15.10 8.87 -10.38
N MET A 200 13.86 9.24 -10.68
CA MET A 200 13.47 9.66 -12.04
C MET A 200 14.18 10.94 -12.48
N ASP A 201 14.36 11.92 -11.59
CA ASP A 201 15.17 13.11 -11.86
C ASP A 201 16.62 12.74 -12.18
N THR A 202 17.20 11.84 -11.39
CA THR A 202 18.57 11.32 -11.63
C THR A 202 18.68 10.67 -13.01
N LEU A 203 17.71 9.83 -13.41
CA LEU A 203 17.68 9.21 -14.74
C LEU A 203 17.57 10.22 -15.88
N MET A 204 16.94 11.37 -15.67
CA MET A 204 16.90 12.43 -16.68
C MET A 204 18.26 13.13 -16.84
N GLU A 205 18.94 13.40 -15.71
CA GLU A 205 20.26 14.05 -15.69
C GLU A 205 21.35 13.14 -16.28
N THR A 206 21.23 11.82 -16.10
CA THR A 206 22.14 10.82 -16.71
C THR A 206 21.77 10.44 -18.15
N ASP A 207 20.72 11.04 -18.72
CA ASP A 207 20.18 10.72 -20.06
C ASP A 207 19.75 9.25 -20.23
N GLU A 208 19.40 8.59 -19.13
CA GLU A 208 18.94 7.20 -19.11
C GLU A 208 17.41 7.08 -19.20
N LEU A 209 16.67 8.16 -18.91
CA LEU A 209 15.21 8.18 -19.07
C LEU A 209 14.83 8.14 -20.56
N LYS A 210 14.16 7.05 -20.96
CA LYS A 210 13.70 6.83 -22.33
C LYS A 210 12.53 7.73 -22.70
N ILE A 211 12.83 8.76 -23.48
CA ILE A 211 11.84 9.62 -24.15
C ILE A 211 11.98 9.41 -25.64
N THR A 212 10.95 8.88 -26.29
CA THR A 212 10.98 8.56 -27.73
C THR A 212 9.87 9.28 -28.47
N PRO A 213 10.05 9.64 -29.74
CA PRO A 213 8.95 10.09 -30.59
C PRO A 213 7.86 9.00 -30.64
N SER A 214 6.61 9.38 -30.38
CA SER A 214 5.50 8.43 -30.37
C SER A 214 5.23 7.91 -31.80
N LEU A 215 5.01 6.60 -31.94
CA LEU A 215 4.59 5.99 -33.20
C LEU A 215 3.07 6.15 -33.40
N ASN A 216 2.61 7.36 -33.73
CA ASN A 216 1.20 7.66 -33.98
C ASN A 216 1.01 8.76 -35.04
N THR A 217 -0.24 9.16 -35.28
CA THR A 217 -0.59 10.19 -36.27
C THR A 217 -0.50 11.63 -35.71
N MET A 218 -0.22 11.81 -34.41
CA MET A 218 -0.08 13.12 -33.78
C MET A 218 1.32 13.66 -34.03
N LYS A 219 1.39 14.90 -34.54
CA LYS A 219 2.67 15.60 -34.71
C LYS A 219 3.25 15.97 -33.34
N ASN A 220 4.58 16.06 -33.26
CA ASN A 220 5.33 16.49 -32.07
C ASN A 220 4.95 15.69 -30.82
N SER A 221 4.74 14.38 -31.00
CA SER A 221 4.31 13.45 -29.95
C SER A 221 5.51 12.69 -29.39
N TYR A 222 5.57 12.60 -28.07
CA TYR A 222 6.61 11.94 -27.31
C TYR A 222 6.01 10.97 -26.30
N ASP A 223 6.62 9.79 -26.19
CA ASP A 223 6.33 8.76 -25.20
C ASP A 223 7.46 8.76 -24.16
N VAL A 224 7.10 9.09 -22.92
CA VAL A 224 7.97 9.01 -21.74
C VAL A 224 7.72 7.66 -21.08
N LEU A 225 8.70 6.76 -21.12
CA LEU A 225 8.63 5.44 -20.50
C LEU A 225 8.97 5.54 -19.01
N LEU A 226 8.03 5.11 -18.16
CA LEU A 226 8.21 5.02 -16.71
C LEU A 226 8.49 3.56 -16.36
N GLU A 227 9.77 3.22 -16.20
CA GLU A 227 10.19 1.85 -15.90
C GLU A 227 9.84 1.44 -14.47
N ASN A 228 9.19 0.29 -14.30
CA ASN A 228 8.71 -0.24 -13.02
C ASN A 228 7.78 0.71 -12.23
N GLU A 229 7.16 1.67 -12.89
CA GLU A 229 6.20 2.60 -12.30
C GLU A 229 4.81 2.44 -12.94
N ASP A 230 3.77 2.54 -12.12
CA ASP A 230 2.39 2.29 -12.51
C ASP A 230 1.50 3.55 -12.39
N TYR A 231 0.22 3.34 -12.12
CA TYR A 231 -0.78 4.40 -11.96
C TYR A 231 -0.38 5.44 -10.91
N THR A 232 0.32 5.09 -9.83
CA THR A 232 0.55 6.01 -8.71
C THR A 232 1.43 7.20 -9.14
N ILE A 233 2.64 6.92 -9.62
CA ILE A 233 3.55 7.94 -10.14
C ILE A 233 3.03 8.46 -11.50
N GLY A 234 2.56 7.56 -12.36
CA GLY A 234 2.16 7.91 -13.72
C GLY A 234 0.95 8.84 -13.81
N LYS A 235 -0.13 8.59 -13.05
CA LYS A 235 -1.30 9.48 -13.03
C LYS A 235 -1.03 10.79 -12.30
N MET A 236 -0.19 10.76 -11.27
CA MET A 236 0.22 11.99 -10.59
C MET A 236 0.98 12.91 -11.54
N LEU A 237 2.00 12.39 -12.24
CA LEU A 237 2.79 13.18 -13.20
C LEU A 237 1.94 13.63 -14.38
N GLU A 238 1.08 12.75 -14.91
CA GLU A 238 0.16 13.12 -15.99
C GLU A 238 -0.81 14.23 -15.57
N TYR A 239 -1.35 14.19 -14.36
CA TYR A 239 -2.21 15.25 -13.84
C TYR A 239 -1.48 16.59 -13.74
N LEU A 240 -0.22 16.61 -13.24
CA LEU A 240 0.58 17.83 -13.16
C LEU A 240 0.93 18.38 -14.55
N LEU A 241 1.33 17.51 -15.47
CA LEU A 241 1.63 17.88 -16.86
C LEU A 241 0.39 18.44 -17.57
N PHE A 242 -0.76 17.79 -17.39
CA PHE A 242 -2.03 18.22 -17.94
C PHE A 242 -2.43 19.60 -17.38
N SER A 243 -2.49 19.73 -16.05
CA SER A 243 -2.91 20.98 -15.40
C SER A 243 -2.00 22.15 -15.79
N LYS A 244 -0.68 21.93 -15.83
CA LYS A 244 0.29 23.01 -16.07
C LYS A 244 0.43 23.35 -17.55
N TYR A 245 0.57 22.36 -18.42
CA TYR A 245 0.97 22.57 -19.82
C TYR A 245 -0.13 22.32 -20.84
N PHE A 246 -1.21 21.62 -20.48
CA PHE A 246 -2.40 21.48 -21.34
C PHE A 246 -3.44 22.55 -21.02
N GLU A 247 -3.85 22.70 -19.76
CA GLU A 247 -4.85 23.71 -19.36
C GLU A 247 -4.22 25.09 -19.12
N GLY A 248 -3.12 25.14 -18.36
CA GLY A 248 -2.48 26.40 -17.96
C GLY A 248 -1.80 27.14 -19.10
N VAL A 249 -0.56 26.74 -19.45
CA VAL A 249 0.23 27.39 -20.52
C VAL A 249 -0.30 27.00 -21.91
N ALA A 250 -1.04 25.89 -22.01
CA ALA A 250 -1.65 25.40 -23.23
C ALA A 250 -0.66 25.17 -24.40
N ILE A 251 0.53 24.65 -24.11
CA ILE A 251 1.53 24.22 -25.11
C ILE A 251 1.31 22.77 -25.59
N LEU A 252 0.63 21.95 -24.77
CA LEU A 252 0.26 20.59 -25.14
C LEU A 252 -1.03 20.59 -25.95
N ALA A 253 -1.05 19.78 -27.00
CA ALA A 253 -2.23 19.37 -27.75
C ALA A 253 -2.83 18.05 -27.21
N TYR A 254 -2.01 17.24 -26.52
CA TYR A 254 -2.45 16.01 -25.88
C TYR A 254 -1.55 15.69 -24.67
N CYS A 255 -2.15 15.21 -23.60
CA CYS A 255 -1.48 14.63 -22.46
C CYS A 255 -2.29 13.41 -22.01
N GLY A 256 -1.64 12.27 -21.83
CA GLY A 256 -2.35 11.08 -21.37
C GLY A 256 -1.43 10.01 -20.84
N PHE A 257 -1.94 9.26 -19.86
CA PHE A 257 -1.27 8.13 -19.27
C PHE A 257 -1.75 6.82 -19.89
N LYS A 258 -0.84 5.89 -20.14
CA LYS A 258 -1.14 4.57 -20.69
C LYS A 258 -0.34 3.48 -19.98
N LYS A 259 -1.05 2.44 -19.56
CA LYS A 259 -0.49 1.13 -19.20
C LYS A 259 -1.09 0.12 -20.19
N LEU A 260 -0.25 -0.58 -20.96
CA LEU A 260 -0.72 -1.45 -22.04
C LEU A 260 -1.48 -2.66 -21.50
N HIS A 261 -0.95 -3.28 -20.45
CA HIS A 261 -1.60 -4.38 -19.73
C HIS A 261 -1.50 -4.18 -18.21
N PRO A 262 -2.52 -4.57 -17.42
CA PRO A 262 -2.47 -4.49 -15.95
C PRO A 262 -1.26 -5.19 -15.30
N HIS A 263 -0.72 -6.23 -15.97
CA HIS A 263 0.45 -6.98 -15.51
C HIS A 263 1.79 -6.43 -15.99
N ASP A 264 1.80 -5.44 -16.89
CA ASP A 264 3.04 -4.80 -17.30
C ASP A 264 3.62 -4.04 -16.11
N LEU A 265 4.94 -4.08 -15.93
CA LEU A 265 5.58 -3.32 -14.85
C LEU A 265 5.71 -1.85 -15.21
N ASP A 266 5.89 -1.57 -16.50
CA ASP A 266 6.13 -0.24 -17.02
C ASP A 266 4.83 0.48 -17.38
N SER A 267 4.93 1.79 -17.51
CA SER A 267 3.86 2.63 -18.02
C SER A 267 4.41 3.75 -18.89
N THR A 268 3.54 4.45 -19.61
CA THR A 268 3.94 5.50 -20.54
C THR A 268 3.09 6.73 -20.36
N ILE A 269 3.73 7.89 -20.27
CA ILE A 269 3.06 9.18 -20.43
C ILE A 269 3.29 9.65 -21.85
N ARG A 270 2.20 9.94 -22.57
CA ARG A 270 2.24 10.47 -23.93
C ARG A 270 1.91 11.95 -23.92
N LEU A 271 2.78 12.72 -24.55
CA LEU A 271 2.69 14.17 -24.67
C LEU A 271 2.76 14.56 -26.14
N ALA A 272 1.78 15.30 -26.65
CA ALA A 272 1.88 15.92 -27.96
C ALA A 272 1.88 17.44 -27.82
N TYR A 273 2.83 18.11 -28.47
CA TYR A 273 2.98 19.55 -28.43
C TYR A 273 2.33 20.21 -29.66
N LYS A 274 1.80 21.42 -29.47
CA LYS A 274 1.20 22.19 -30.57
C LYS A 274 2.23 22.60 -31.63
N GLU A 275 3.46 22.86 -31.20
CA GLU A 275 4.58 23.26 -32.05
C GLU A 275 5.70 22.22 -31.99
N ASP A 276 6.60 22.28 -32.97
CA ASP A 276 7.79 21.43 -32.99
C ASP A 276 8.63 21.70 -31.73
N THR A 277 8.93 20.64 -30.99
CA THR A 277 9.43 20.75 -29.61
C THR A 277 10.56 19.77 -29.43
N ASP A 278 11.73 20.25 -28.99
CA ASP A 278 12.88 19.39 -28.72
C ASP A 278 12.70 18.54 -27.45
N ILE A 279 13.35 17.38 -27.40
CA ILE A 279 13.31 16.48 -26.22
C ILE A 279 13.79 17.19 -24.96
N SER A 280 14.73 18.13 -25.05
CA SER A 280 15.19 18.95 -23.92
C SER A 280 14.05 19.72 -23.24
N ILE A 281 13.09 20.24 -24.02
CA ILE A 281 11.91 20.93 -23.49
C ILE A 281 10.98 19.93 -22.79
N VAL A 282 10.82 18.72 -23.35
CA VAL A 282 10.03 17.65 -22.72
C VAL A 282 10.61 17.29 -21.35
N LYS A 283 11.94 17.13 -21.26
CA LYS A 283 12.65 16.88 -20.00
C LYS A 283 12.46 18.03 -19.01
N GLN A 284 12.61 19.28 -19.44
CA GLN A 284 12.44 20.44 -18.58
C GLN A 284 11.02 20.52 -18.00
N ASN A 285 10.00 20.27 -18.82
CA ASN A 285 8.61 20.26 -18.40
C ASN A 285 8.34 19.15 -17.37
N LEU A 286 8.88 17.95 -17.62
CA LEU A 286 8.77 16.80 -16.71
C LEU A 286 9.49 17.06 -15.38
N LYS A 287 10.73 17.58 -15.43
CA LYS A 287 11.51 17.95 -14.25
C LYS A 287 10.78 18.95 -13.36
N THR A 288 10.16 19.95 -13.97
CA THR A 288 9.36 20.92 -13.23
C THR A 288 8.19 20.23 -12.50
N CYS A 289 7.50 19.28 -13.16
CA CYS A 289 6.42 18.53 -12.51
C CYS A 289 6.92 17.59 -11.41
N ILE A 290 8.10 17.01 -11.56
CA ILE A 290 8.74 16.18 -10.53
C ILE A 290 9.04 17.02 -9.28
N VAL A 291 9.59 18.23 -9.44
CA VAL A 291 9.84 19.15 -8.33
C VAL A 291 8.54 19.54 -7.62
N ASP A 292 7.50 19.87 -8.38
CA ASP A 292 6.17 20.20 -7.82
C ASP A 292 5.57 19.00 -7.06
N ALA A 293 5.74 17.78 -7.59
CA ALA A 293 5.29 16.55 -6.95
C ALA A 293 6.02 16.26 -5.63
N ILE A 294 7.35 16.42 -5.61
CA ILE A 294 8.15 16.26 -4.40
C ILE A 294 7.71 17.28 -3.34
N ALA A 295 7.49 18.53 -3.72
CA ALA A 295 6.98 19.56 -2.80
C ALA A 295 5.60 19.20 -2.23
N LEU A 296 4.69 18.68 -3.08
CA LEU A 296 3.38 18.21 -2.65
C LEU A 296 3.47 17.09 -1.61
N TYR A 297 4.27 16.04 -1.86
CA TYR A 297 4.41 14.92 -0.93
C TYR A 297 5.11 15.32 0.37
N ASN A 298 6.06 16.27 0.32
CA ASN A 298 6.62 16.86 1.54
C ASN A 298 5.55 17.59 2.36
N ASN A 299 4.69 18.39 1.72
CA ASN A 299 3.60 19.06 2.44
C ASN A 299 2.60 18.07 3.04
N ILE A 300 2.27 16.99 2.34
CA ILE A 300 1.42 15.92 2.87
C ILE A 300 2.11 15.29 4.08
N LYS A 301 3.38 14.90 3.96
CA LYS A 301 4.17 14.27 5.02
C LYS A 301 4.21 15.12 6.31
N GLU A 302 4.37 16.44 6.19
CA GLU A 302 4.40 17.37 7.32
C GLU A 302 3.07 17.48 8.08
N ARG A 303 1.95 17.16 7.43
CA ARG A 303 0.61 17.23 8.06
C ARG A 303 0.27 16.01 8.92
N PHE A 304 1.04 14.93 8.82
CA PHE A 304 0.86 13.70 9.60
C PHE A 304 1.85 13.60 10.75
#